data_AF-A0A0Q9SP31-F1
#
_entry.id   AF-A0A0Q9SP31-F1
#
_cell.length_a   1.000
_cell.length_b   1.000
_cell.length_c   1.000
_cell.angle_alpha   90.00
_cell.angle_beta   90.00
_cell.angle_gamma   90.00
#
_symmetry.space_group_name_H-M   'P 1'
#
loop_
_entity.id
_entity.type
_entity.pdbx_description
1 polymer ?
#
loop_
_entity_poly.entity_id
_entity_poly.type
_entity_poly.pdbx_seq_one_letter_code
_entity_poly.pdbx_strand_id
1 'polypeptide(L)'
;MPPARVDPDRLRSLGAALGPLRECARDGAEEVLEQFPEVGDRETQAVLDGWVEQLADLLREIEATATDLAGQLHVASLAEPTGPTDPGGLPDPAGRDDRVRS
;
A
#
# COMPACT_ATOMS: atom_id res chain seq x y z
N MET A 1 -5.35 -21.08 -14.20
CA MET A 1 -6.16 -20.34 -13.22
C MET A 1 -6.10 -18.87 -13.61
N PRO A 2 -7.21 -18.20 -13.94
CA PRO A 2 -7.16 -16.76 -14.20
C PRO A 2 -6.79 -16.01 -12.92
N PRO A 3 -6.09 -14.86 -12.99
CA PRO A 3 -5.77 -14.07 -11.82
C PRO A 3 -7.06 -13.62 -11.14
N ALA A 4 -7.12 -13.76 -9.81
CA ALA A 4 -8.24 -13.25 -9.03
C ALA A 4 -8.32 -11.74 -9.24
N ARG A 5 -9.48 -11.24 -9.68
CA ARG A 5 -9.73 -9.81 -9.75
C ARG A 5 -9.77 -9.28 -8.33
N VAL A 6 -8.76 -8.49 -7.97
CA VAL A 6 -8.74 -7.82 -6.67
C VAL A 6 -9.62 -6.59 -6.78
N ASP A 7 -10.55 -6.45 -5.84
CA ASP A 7 -11.45 -5.30 -5.76
C ASP A 7 -10.68 -4.03 -5.38
N PRO A 8 -10.66 -2.98 -6.22
CA PRO A 8 -9.96 -1.73 -5.93
C PRO A 8 -10.53 -0.99 -4.71
N ASP A 9 -11.82 -1.14 -4.38
CA ASP A 9 -12.39 -0.58 -3.15
C ASP A 9 -11.78 -1.24 -1.90
N ARG A 10 -11.55 -2.55 -1.96
CA ARG A 10 -10.89 -3.30 -0.88
C ARG A 10 -9.44 -2.87 -0.68
N LEU A 11 -8.71 -2.60 -1.76
CA LEU A 11 -7.34 -2.08 -1.69
C LEU A 11 -7.30 -0.69 -1.06
N ARG A 12 -8.22 0.21 -1.44
CA ARG A 12 -8.35 1.54 -0.83
C ARG A 12 -8.71 1.45 0.65
N SER A 13 -9.65 0.59 1.01
CA SER A 13 -10.04 0.38 2.41
C SER A 13 -8.88 -0.14 3.26
N LEU A 14 -8.07 -1.06 2.71
CA LEU A 14 -6.89 -1.57 3.41
C LEU A 14 -5.82 -0.48 3.57
N GLY A 15 -5.55 0.30 2.52
CA GLY A 15 -4.63 1.43 2.60
C GLY A 15 -5.06 2.50 3.62
N ALA A 16 -6.37 2.77 3.72
CA ALA A 16 -6.92 3.66 4.73
C ALA A 16 -6.78 3.10 6.15
N ALA A 17 -6.96 1.78 6.34
CA ALA A 17 -6.81 1.13 7.63
C ALA A 17 -5.37 1.13 8.16
N LEU A 18 -4.37 1.32 7.30
CA LEU A 18 -2.97 1.53 7.70
C LEU A 18 -2.73 2.92 8.31
N GLY A 19 -3.63 3.88 8.10
CA GLY A 19 -3.53 5.23 8.67
C GLY A 19 -3.40 5.24 10.19
N PRO A 20 -4.38 4.69 10.93
CA PRO A 20 -4.32 4.59 12.39
C PRO A 20 -3.10 3.81 12.91
N LEU A 21 -2.64 2.80 12.16
CA LEU A 21 -1.44 2.04 12.55
C LEU A 21 -0.18 2.90 12.51
N ARG A 22 -0.02 3.74 11.47
CA ARG A 22 1.12 4.66 11.36
C ARG A 22 1.12 5.70 12.47
N GLU A 23 -0.05 6.28 12.74
CA GLU A 23 -0.21 7.27 13.82
C GLU A 23 0.16 6.63 15.17
N CYS A 24 -0.39 5.46 15.46
CA CYS A 24 -0.07 4.72 16.68
C CYS A 24 1.42 4.36 16.79
N ALA A 25 2.05 3.96 15.69
CA ALA A 25 3.47 3.61 15.69
C ALA A 25 4.36 4.84 15.91
N ARG A 26 4.04 5.95 15.25
CA ARG A 26 4.75 7.22 15.42
C ARG A 26 4.63 7.76 16.83
N ASP A 27 3.40 7.90 17.33
CA ASP A 27 3.12 8.41 18.67
C ASP A 27 3.79 7.53 19.73
N GLY A 28 3.72 6.19 19.56
CA GLY A 28 4.37 5.25 20.45
C GLY A 28 5.89 5.37 20.47
N ALA A 29 6.54 5.68 19.33
CA ALA A 29 7.99 5.86 19.27
C ALA A 29 8.44 7.10 20.04
N GLU A 30 7.66 8.19 19.97
CA GLU A 30 7.89 9.42 20.71
C GLU A 30 7.64 9.19 22.22
N GLU A 31 6.51 8.59 22.57
CA GLU A 31 6.10 8.36 23.97
C GLU A 31 7.07 7.43 24.72
N VAL A 32 7.55 6.37 24.08
CA VAL A 32 8.52 5.43 24.68
C VAL A 32 9.83 6.13 25.05
N LEU A 33 10.30 7.07 24.22
CA LEU A 33 11.53 7.82 24.50
C LEU A 33 11.31 8.90 25.57
N GLU A 34 10.15 9.55 25.57
CA GLU A 34 9.83 10.63 26.52
C GLU A 34 9.55 10.13 27.94
N GLN A 35 8.91 8.96 28.07
CA GLN A 35 8.46 8.44 29.37
C GLN A 35 9.50 7.54 30.05
N PHE A 36 10.66 7.31 29.43
CA PHE A 36 11.62 6.32 29.94
C PHE A 36 12.35 6.82 31.21
N PRO A 37 12.21 6.13 32.36
CA PRO A 37 12.77 6.59 33.62
C PRO A 37 14.25 6.20 33.81
N GLU A 38 14.98 7.00 34.59
CA GLU A 38 16.30 6.63 35.10
C GLU A 38 16.18 5.60 36.23
N VAL A 39 16.82 4.43 36.07
CA VAL A 39 16.74 3.29 37.01
C VAL A 39 17.89 3.30 38.03
N GLY A 40 18.90 4.16 37.85
CA GLY A 40 19.86 4.57 38.87
C GLY A 40 21.24 3.92 38.78
N ASP A 41 21.37 2.68 38.33
CA ASP A 41 22.68 2.09 38.03
C ASP A 41 23.01 2.17 36.54
N ARG A 42 24.27 2.51 36.24
CA ARG A 42 24.71 2.84 34.88
C ARG A 42 24.64 1.65 33.91
N GLU A 43 24.90 0.45 34.39
CA GLU A 43 24.92 -0.75 33.54
C GLU A 43 23.50 -1.13 33.12
N THR A 44 22.57 -1.18 34.08
CA THR A 44 21.14 -1.41 33.80
C THR A 44 20.57 -0.28 32.96
N GLN A 45 20.92 0.98 33.25
CA GLN A 45 20.48 2.12 32.43
C GLN A 45 20.92 1.95 30.97
N ALA A 46 22.19 1.60 30.72
CA ALA A 46 22.70 1.43 29.35
C ALA A 46 22.01 0.29 28.58
N VAL A 47 21.67 -0.82 29.28
CA VAL A 47 20.92 -1.92 28.66
C VAL A 47 19.51 -1.49 28.31
N LEU A 48 18.84 -0.80 29.24
CA LEU A 48 17.47 -0.36 29.02
C LEU A 48 17.38 0.73 27.95
N ASP A 49 18.30 1.70 27.95
CA ASP A 49 18.41 2.72 26.90
C ASP A 49 18.51 2.04 25.52
N GLY A 50 19.35 1.00 25.39
CA GLY A 50 19.47 0.24 24.15
C GLY A 50 18.18 -0.49 23.75
N TRP A 51 17.40 -1.02 24.69
CA TRP A 51 16.11 -1.64 24.39
C TRP A 51 15.05 -0.61 23.99
N VAL A 52 15.05 0.56 24.63
CA VAL A 52 14.15 1.67 24.34
C VAL A 52 14.43 2.25 22.96
N GLU A 53 15.70 2.47 22.62
CA GLU A 53 16.14 2.87 21.28
C GLU A 53 15.70 1.84 20.23
N GLN A 54 15.95 0.55 20.48
CA GLN A 54 15.52 -0.53 19.58
C GLN A 54 14.00 -0.55 19.39
N LEU A 55 13.22 -0.36 20.46
CA LEU A 55 11.76 -0.30 20.38
C LEU A 55 11.30 0.90 19.54
N ALA A 56 11.88 2.08 19.76
CA ALA A 56 11.56 3.28 18.99
C ALA A 56 11.89 3.10 17.50
N ASP A 57 13.01 2.45 17.18
CA ASP A 57 13.39 2.17 15.80
C ASP A 57 12.46 1.17 15.11
N LEU A 58 12.03 0.12 15.81
CA LEU A 58 11.04 -0.83 15.29
C LEU A 58 9.68 -0.14 15.00
N LEU A 59 9.26 0.77 15.87
CA LEU A 59 8.03 1.53 15.67
C LEU A 59 8.12 2.44 14.44
N ARG A 60 9.27 3.10 14.22
CA ARG A 60 9.53 3.88 13.00
C ARG A 60 9.57 3.00 11.75
N GLU A 61 10.12 1.79 11.84
CA GLU A 61 10.13 0.84 10.73
C GLU A 61 8.71 0.36 10.37
N ILE A 62 7.86 0.14 11.37
CA ILE A 62 6.43 -0.17 11.16
C ILE A 62 5.72 0.99 10.47
N GLU A 63 5.95 2.23 10.91
CA GLU A 63 5.39 3.43 10.27
C GLU A 63 5.80 3.53 8.80
N ALA A 64 7.10 3.38 8.51
CA ALA A 64 7.64 3.43 7.16
C ALA A 64 7.05 2.33 6.27
N THR A 65 7.03 1.10 6.77
CA THR A 65 6.48 -0.06 6.05
C THR A 65 4.98 0.11 5.76
N ALA A 66 4.21 0.60 6.74
CA ALA A 66 2.79 0.87 6.57
C ALA A 66 2.53 2.03 5.59
N THR A 67 3.42 3.02 5.54
CA THR A 67 3.39 4.12 4.56
C THR A 67 3.62 3.60 3.15
N ASP A 68 4.67 2.81 2.94
CA ASP A 68 5.00 2.22 1.65
C ASP A 68 3.89 1.29 1.16
N LEU A 69 3.38 0.43 2.04
CA LEU A 69 2.29 -0.47 1.72
C LEU A 69 1.02 0.29 1.33
N ALA A 70 0.65 1.34 2.07
CA ALA A 70 -0.49 2.18 1.72
C ALA A 70 -0.32 2.84 0.33
N GLY A 71 0.90 3.29 0.01
CA GLY A 71 1.24 3.83 -1.31
C GLY A 71 1.09 2.79 -2.43
N GLN A 72 1.60 1.58 -2.22
CA GLN A 72 1.48 0.49 -3.19
C GLN A 72 0.01 0.07 -3.40
N LEU A 73 -0.78 -0.01 -2.32
CA LEU A 73 -2.21 -0.32 -2.39
C LEU A 73 -2.99 0.77 -3.15
N HIS A 74 -2.61 2.04 -2.96
CA HIS A 74 -3.19 3.14 -3.70
C HIS A 74 -2.90 3.01 -5.21
N VAL A 75 -1.64 2.81 -5.60
CA VAL A 75 -1.26 2.60 -7.00
C VAL A 75 -1.99 1.38 -7.60
N ALA A 76 -2.05 0.27 -6.87
CA ALA A 76 -2.75 -0.93 -7.32
C ALA A 76 -4.27 -0.70 -7.49
N SER A 77 -4.88 0.16 -6.67
CA SER A 77 -6.30 0.51 -6.81
C SER A 77 -6.63 1.37 -8.02
N LEU A 78 -5.64 2.08 -8.57
CA LEU A 78 -5.76 2.91 -9.77
C LEU A 78 -5.49 2.10 -11.06
N ALA A 79 -4.83 0.96 -10.94
CA ALA A 79 -4.62 0.04 -12.05
C ALA A 79 -5.93 -0.69 -12.36
N GLU A 80 -6.79 -0.08 -13.18
CA GLU A 80 -7.92 -0.78 -13.81
C GLU A 80 -7.43 -2.05 -14.52
N PRO A 81 -8.19 -3.16 -14.48
CA PRO A 81 -7.94 -4.25 -15.39
C PRO A 81 -8.26 -3.71 -16.78
N THR A 82 -7.24 -3.40 -17.58
CA THR A 82 -7.40 -3.20 -19.02
C THR A 82 -8.16 -4.43 -19.54
N GLY A 83 -9.45 -4.25 -19.80
CA GLY A 83 -10.28 -5.26 -20.44
C GLY A 83 -9.62 -5.67 -21.76
N PRO A 84 -9.83 -6.91 -22.25
CA PRO A 84 -9.21 -7.34 -23.48
C PRO A 84 -9.56 -6.33 -24.57
N THR A 85 -8.54 -5.65 -25.09
CA THR A 85 -8.60 -4.96 -26.38
C THR A 85 -9.16 -5.97 -27.36
N ASP A 86 -10.42 -5.77 -27.74
CA ASP A 86 -11.07 -6.54 -28.77
C ASP A 86 -10.21 -6.45 -30.05
N PRO A 87 -9.64 -7.55 -30.56
CA PRO A 87 -8.93 -7.54 -31.83
C PRO A 87 -9.90 -7.60 -33.04
N GLY A 88 -11.21 -7.40 -32.82
CA GLY A 88 -12.27 -7.51 -33.81
C GLY A 88 -12.51 -6.28 -34.70
N GLY A 89 -11.64 -5.28 -34.70
CA GLY A 89 -11.70 -4.14 -35.62
C GLY A 89 -11.17 -4.46 -37.02
N LEU A 90 -11.57 -5.58 -37.63
CA LEU A 90 -11.34 -5.81 -39.05
C LEU A 90 -12.49 -5.13 -39.82
N PRO A 91 -12.25 -4.08 -40.63
CA PRO A 91 -13.28 -3.58 -41.52
C PRO A 91 -13.56 -4.69 -42.55
N ASP A 92 -14.78 -5.21 -42.54
CA ASP A 92 -15.33 -6.07 -43.58
C ASP A 92 -15.30 -5.31 -44.93
N PRO A 93 -14.49 -5.71 -45.92
CA PRO A 93 -14.55 -5.13 -47.25
C PRO A 93 -15.26 -6.10 -48.18
N ALA A 94 -16.55 -6.36 -47.96
CA ALA A 94 -17.38 -7.09 -48.91
C ALA A 94 -18.77 -6.45 -49.07
N GLY A 95 -18.89 -5.55 -50.05
CA GLY A 95 -20.16 -4.97 -50.45
C GLY A 95 -20.08 -4.16 -51.74
N ARG A 96 -19.27 -4.59 -52.71
CA ARG A 96 -19.28 -4.02 -54.07
C ARG A 96 -19.69 -5.12 -55.05
N ASP A 97 -21.00 -5.33 -55.15
CA ASP A 97 -21.63 -6.03 -56.25
C ASP A 97 -22.59 -5.06 -56.97
N ASP A 98 -22.11 -4.62 -58.13
CA ASP A 98 -22.81 -4.45 -59.40
C ASP A 98 -24.36 -4.45 -59.42
N ARG A 99 -24.98 -3.36 -59.94
CA ARG A 99 -25.88 -3.37 -61.14
C ARG A 99 -26.76 -2.11 -61.29
N VAL A 100 -26.57 -1.44 -62.44
CA VAL A 100 -27.58 -0.97 -63.43
C VAL A 100 -28.96 -0.47 -62.96
N ARG A 101 -29.20 0.84 -63.12
CA ARG A 101 -30.41 1.57 -63.61
C ARG A 101 -30.20 3.05 -63.20
N SER A 102 -30.35 4.07 -64.04
CA SER A 102 -31.29 4.29 -65.13
C SER A 102 -30.77 5.35 -66.11
#